data_AF-A0A0M2KEJ6-F1
#
_entry.id   AF-A0A0M2KEJ6-F1
#
_cell.length_a   1.000
_cell.length_b   1.000
_cell.length_c   1.000
_cell.angle_alpha   90.00
_cell.angle_beta   90.00
_cell.angle_gamma   90.00
#
_symmetry.space_group_name_H-M   'P 1'
#
loop_
_entity.id
_entity.type
_entity.pdbx_description
1 polymer ?
#
loop_
_entity_poly.entity_id
_entity_poly.type
_entity_poly.pdbx_seq_one_letter_code
_entity_poly.pdbx_strand_id
1 'polypeptide(L)'
;MSTETETELLNVVAFPAKEGMEKSDLQFLPEGEKVRCFHPGVFVNEFERQVRCRRCDAVLDPFDYLLSIARREVQLADTVGYLRREEKQRRQNIERLIQIERNAKSRIRRTGCKAPLPLWQNEVISK
;
A
#
# COMPACT_ATOMS: atom_id res chain seq x y z
N MET A 1 36.36 -41.35 30.91
CA MET A 1 37.34 -41.85 29.93
C MET A 1 36.84 -41.41 28.57
N SER A 2 37.21 -40.20 28.14
CA SER A 2 36.92 -39.71 26.79
C SER A 2 37.79 -40.48 25.79
N THR A 3 37.20 -40.98 24.70
CA THR A 3 37.92 -41.75 23.69
C THR A 3 38.81 -40.83 22.86
N GLU A 4 39.93 -41.34 22.34
CA GLU A 4 40.94 -40.59 21.57
C GLU A 4 40.34 -39.77 20.40
N THR A 5 39.20 -40.21 19.88
CA THR A 5 38.42 -39.51 18.85
C THR A 5 37.81 -38.19 19.33
N GLU A 6 37.38 -38.09 20.59
CA GLU A 6 36.81 -36.86 21.15
C GLU A 6 37.88 -35.78 21.33
N THR A 7 39.11 -36.19 21.67
CA THR A 7 40.26 -35.29 21.79
C THR A 7 40.76 -34.75 20.45
N GLU A 8 40.69 -35.55 19.38
CA GLU A 8 41.07 -35.09 18.04
C GLU A 8 40.02 -34.15 17.42
N LEU A 9 38.73 -34.39 17.68
CA LEU A 9 37.64 -33.52 17.20
C LEU A 9 37.64 -32.13 17.87
N LEU A 10 38.10 -32.03 19.13
CA LEU A 10 38.27 -30.75 19.83
C LEU A 10 39.30 -29.82 19.15
N ASN A 11 40.32 -30.39 18.50
CA ASN A 11 41.36 -29.61 17.81
C ASN A 11 40.93 -29.14 16.40
N VAL A 12 40.03 -29.86 15.74
CA VAL A 12 39.56 -29.51 14.38
C VAL A 12 38.43 -28.47 14.42
N VAL A 13 37.71 -28.34 15.53
CA VAL A 13 36.62 -27.35 15.75
C VAL A 13 37.04 -26.26 16.75
N ALA A 14 38.33 -26.03 16.93
CA ALA A 14 38.79 -24.83 17.62
C ALA A 14 38.67 -23.64 16.65
N PHE A 15 37.45 -23.14 16.49
CA PHE A 15 37.23 -21.80 15.94
C PHE A 15 38.15 -20.87 16.74
N PRO A 16 39.08 -20.12 16.12
CA PRO A 16 40.06 -19.35 16.87
C PRO A 16 39.32 -18.36 17.76
N ALA A 17 39.24 -18.70 19.05
CA ALA A 17 38.72 -17.83 20.08
C ALA A 17 39.80 -16.77 20.28
N LYS A 18 39.84 -15.78 19.38
CA LYS A 18 40.54 -14.53 19.66
C LYS A 18 39.92 -14.00 20.95
N GLU A 19 40.72 -13.97 22.00
CA GLU A 19 40.39 -13.30 23.25
C GLU A 19 39.84 -11.91 22.92
N GLY A 20 38.55 -11.72 23.21
CA GLY A 20 37.82 -10.46 23.17
C GLY A 20 38.09 -9.55 21.97
N MET A 21 37.55 -9.84 20.79
CA MET A 21 37.22 -8.72 19.89
C MET A 21 36.02 -8.00 20.49
N GLU A 22 36.25 -6.85 21.11
CA GLU A 22 35.20 -5.99 21.59
C GLU A 22 34.46 -5.39 20.38
N LYS A 23 33.19 -4.99 20.54
CA LYS A 23 32.45 -4.32 19.45
C LYS A 23 33.16 -3.05 18.95
N SER A 24 34.01 -2.46 19.77
CA SER A 24 34.91 -1.35 19.48
C SER A 24 35.99 -1.67 18.43
N ASP A 25 36.39 -2.93 18.27
CA ASP A 25 37.41 -3.35 17.30
C ASP A 25 36.82 -3.59 15.90
N LEU A 26 35.49 -3.63 15.79
CA LEU A 26 34.80 -3.79 14.52
C LEU A 26 34.81 -2.47 13.76
N GLN A 27 35.46 -2.48 12.59
CA GLN A 27 35.57 -1.33 11.71
C GLN A 27 34.21 -0.87 11.15
N PHE A 28 33.21 -1.75 11.16
CA PHE A 28 31.85 -1.47 10.75
C PHE A 28 30.87 -2.00 11.81
N LEU A 29 30.08 -1.09 12.38
CA LEU A 29 28.97 -1.42 13.25
C LEU A 29 27.67 -1.21 12.48
N PRO A 30 26.74 -2.19 12.49
CA PRO A 30 25.44 -1.98 11.86
C PRO A 30 24.68 -0.91 12.65
N GLU A 31 24.37 0.19 11.99
CA GLU A 31 23.44 1.19 12.52
C GLU A 31 22.04 0.57 12.60
N GLY A 32 21.28 0.93 13.64
CA GLY A 32 19.99 0.30 13.97
C GLY A 32 18.93 0.37 12.86
N GLU A 33 17.77 -0.22 13.14
CA GLU A 33 16.66 -0.38 12.19
C GLU A 33 16.29 0.95 11.48
N LYS A 34 16.34 0.95 10.14
CA LYS A 34 16.07 2.15 9.33
C LYS A 34 14.68 2.71 9.65
N VAL A 35 14.61 3.94 10.14
CA VAL A 35 13.35 4.65 10.41
C VAL A 35 12.64 4.93 9.08
N ARG A 36 11.54 4.22 8.82
CA ARG A 36 10.71 4.44 7.64
C ARG A 36 9.69 5.54 7.92
N CYS A 37 9.82 6.67 7.23
CA CYS A 37 8.79 7.71 7.22
C CYS A 37 7.96 7.62 5.92
N PHE A 38 6.66 7.90 6.01
CA PHE A 38 5.74 7.90 4.87
C PHE A 38 5.17 9.29 4.53
N HIS A 39 5.76 10.34 5.10
CA HIS A 39 5.31 11.72 4.87
C HIS A 39 5.55 12.17 3.42
N PRO A 40 4.69 13.05 2.88
CA PRO A 40 4.91 13.66 1.59
C PRO A 40 5.99 14.75 1.68
N GLY A 41 6.93 14.71 0.74
CA GLY A 41 7.96 15.73 0.58
C GLY A 41 9.25 15.46 1.36
N VAL A 42 10.37 15.69 0.69
CA VAL A 42 11.72 15.48 1.20
C VAL A 42 12.60 16.69 0.90
N PHE A 43 13.59 16.91 1.74
CA PHE A 43 14.73 17.78 1.46
C PHE A 43 15.88 16.93 0.93
N VAL A 44 16.53 17.41 -0.12
CA VAL A 44 17.72 16.78 -0.70
C VAL A 44 18.89 17.71 -0.42
N ASN A 45 19.85 17.24 0.37
CA ASN A 45 21.06 17.99 0.68
C ASN A 45 22.20 17.53 -0.24
N GLU A 46 22.68 18.42 -1.10
CA GLU A 46 23.78 18.13 -2.04
C GLU A 46 25.12 17.91 -1.32
N PHE A 47 25.38 18.66 -0.25
CA PHE A 47 26.65 18.64 0.48
C PHE A 47 26.81 17.36 1.30
N GLU A 48 25.78 17.01 2.06
CA GLU A 48 25.79 15.81 2.92
C GLU A 48 25.38 14.54 2.16
N ARG A 49 24.88 14.68 0.92
CA ARG A 49 24.29 13.59 0.10
C ARG A 49 23.21 12.80 0.85
N GLN A 50 22.41 13.51 1.65
CA GLN A 50 21.34 12.94 2.45
C GLN A 50 19.98 13.42 1.96
N VAL A 51 19.00 12.51 2.01
CA VAL A 51 17.60 12.83 1.83
C VAL A 51 16.94 12.83 3.20
N ARG A 52 16.29 13.93 3.58
CA ARG A 52 15.58 14.07 4.86
C ARG A 52 14.10 14.29 4.67
N CYS A 53 13.30 13.76 5.58
CA CYS A 53 11.87 14.03 5.59
C CYS A 53 11.59 15.49 5.96
N ARG A 54 10.72 16.18 5.20
CA ARG A 54 10.34 17.57 5.52
C ARG A 54 9.59 17.73 6.84
N ARG A 55 8.94 16.66 7.34
CA ARG A 55 8.05 16.73 8.51
C ARG A 55 8.68 16.22 9.80
N CYS A 56 9.41 15.12 9.74
CA CYS A 56 10.01 14.48 10.92
C CYS A 56 11.53 14.47 10.91
N ASP A 57 12.15 15.11 9.90
CA ASP A 57 13.60 15.23 9.70
C ASP A 57 14.38 13.89 9.69
N ALA A 58 13.66 12.78 9.59
CA ALA A 58 14.25 11.45 9.48
C ALA A 58 15.09 11.36 8.21
N VAL A 59 16.30 10.82 8.34
CA VAL A 59 17.17 10.50 7.20
C VAL A 59 16.57 9.30 6.47
N LEU A 60 16.34 9.46 5.17
CA LEU A 60 15.74 8.47 4.31
C LEU A 60 16.78 7.92 3.35
N ASP A 61 16.66 6.64 3.08
CA ASP A 61 17.36 6.00 1.99
C ASP A 61 16.77 6.49 0.64
N PRO A 62 17.58 7.08 -0.26
CA PRO A 62 17.08 7.64 -1.51
C PRO A 62 16.40 6.61 -2.41
N PHE A 63 16.93 5.38 -2.46
CA PHE A 63 16.40 4.32 -3.31
C PHE A 63 15.05 3.84 -2.76
N ASP A 64 14.96 3.59 -1.46
CA ASP A 64 13.70 3.18 -0.82
C ASP A 64 12.62 4.26 -1.00
N TYR A 65 12.99 5.54 -0.89
CA TYR A 65 12.07 6.66 -1.12
C TYR A 65 11.57 6.71 -2.56
N LEU A 66 12.47 6.64 -3.56
CA LEU A 66 12.11 6.63 -4.98
C LEU A 66 11.24 5.43 -5.33
N LEU A 67 11.56 4.24 -4.81
CA LEU A 67 10.76 3.04 -4.98
C LEU A 67 9.35 3.21 -4.40
N SER A 68 9.23 3.90 -3.27
CA SER A 68 7.93 4.22 -2.67
C SER A 68 7.08 5.17 -3.52
N ILE A 69 7.71 6.08 -4.28
CA ILE A 69 7.02 6.98 -5.20
C ILE A 69 6.55 6.17 -6.41
N ALA A 70 7.44 5.41 -7.05
CA ALA A 70 7.12 4.62 -8.22
C ALA A 70 5.95 3.64 -7.95
N ARG A 71 5.97 2.96 -6.80
CA ARG A 71 4.86 2.08 -6.37
C ARG A 71 3.54 2.84 -6.23
N ARG A 72 3.57 4.03 -5.62
CA ARG A 72 2.37 4.86 -5.46
C ARG A 72 1.81 5.33 -6.79
N GLU A 73 2.67 5.73 -7.74
CA GLU A 73 2.23 6.16 -9.07
C GLU A 73 1.55 5.04 -9.84
N VAL A 74 2.12 3.83 -9.83
CA VAL A 74 1.51 2.64 -10.45
C VAL A 74 0.14 2.34 -9.82
N GLN A 75 0.08 2.31 -8.49
CA GLN A 75 -1.19 2.08 -7.76
C GLN A 75 -2.25 3.13 -8.08
N LEU A 76 -1.86 4.40 -8.19
CA LEU A 76 -2.77 5.48 -8.55
C LEU A 76 -3.33 5.29 -9.97
N ALA A 77 -2.48 4.95 -10.94
CA ALA A 77 -2.91 4.68 -12.31
C ALA A 77 -3.91 3.51 -12.37
N ASP A 78 -3.62 2.42 -11.66
CA ASP A 78 -4.50 1.25 -11.56
C ASP A 78 -5.85 1.61 -10.91
N THR A 79 -5.81 2.38 -9.83
CA THR A 79 -7.01 2.82 -9.09
C THR A 79 -7.90 3.69 -9.97
N VAL A 80 -7.32 4.64 -10.72
CA VAL A 80 -8.07 5.47 -11.66
C VAL A 80 -8.73 4.61 -12.75
N GLY A 81 -8.00 3.63 -13.29
CA GLY A 81 -8.54 2.69 -14.27
C GLY A 81 -9.71 1.87 -13.71
N TYR A 82 -9.59 1.39 -12.47
CA TYR A 82 -10.66 0.69 -11.76
C TYR A 82 -11.91 1.58 -11.57
N LEU A 83 -11.73 2.80 -11.05
CA LEU A 83 -12.84 3.72 -10.78
C LEU A 83 -13.60 4.10 -12.05
N ARG A 84 -12.92 4.29 -13.19
CA ARG A 84 -13.58 4.55 -14.47
C ARG A 84 -14.43 3.37 -14.95
N ARG A 85 -13.96 2.13 -14.75
CA ARG A 85 -14.75 0.93 -15.08
C ARG A 85 -15.98 0.81 -14.19
N GLU A 86 -15.80 1.04 -12.90
CA GLU A 86 -16.90 1.01 -11.94
C GLU A 86 -17.95 2.08 -12.24
N GLU A 87 -17.53 3.31 -12.56
CA GLU A 87 -18.41 4.39 -13.00
C GLU A 87 -19.25 3.97 -14.21
N LYS A 88 -18.60 3.42 -15.25
CA LYS A 88 -19.28 2.96 -16.46
C LYS A 88 -20.31 1.88 -16.14
N GLN A 89 -19.95 0.91 -15.30
CA GLN A 89 -20.85 -0.17 -14.89
C GLN A 89 -22.04 0.37 -14.09
N ARG A 90 -21.81 1.31 -13.16
CA ARG A 90 -22.88 1.95 -12.39
C ARG A 90 -23.84 2.73 -13.29
N ARG A 91 -23.33 3.48 -14.28
CA ARG A 91 -24.17 4.18 -15.27
C ARG A 91 -25.06 3.21 -16.06
N GLN A 92 -24.49 2.13 -16.58
CA GLN A 92 -25.24 1.09 -17.29
C GLN A 92 -26.29 0.41 -16.41
N ASN A 93 -25.96 0.14 -15.14
CA ASN A 93 -26.90 -0.43 -14.18
C ASN A 93 -28.06 0.53 -13.91
N ILE A 94 -27.79 1.83 -13.74
CA ILE A 94 -28.83 2.85 -13.56
C ILE A 94 -29.75 2.91 -14.79
N GLU A 95 -29.20 2.95 -16.00
CA GLU A 95 -29.99 2.94 -17.24
C GLU A 95 -30.89 1.70 -17.32
N ARG A 96 -30.36 0.53 -16.96
CA ARG A 96 -31.12 -0.72 -16.92
C ARG A 96 -32.26 -0.66 -15.90
N LEU A 97 -32.01 -0.13 -14.71
CA LEU A 97 -33.02 0.03 -13.67
C LEU A 97 -34.14 0.98 -14.10
N ILE A 98 -33.78 2.12 -14.73
CA ILE A 98 -34.74 3.06 -15.31
C ILE A 98 -35.62 2.37 -16.36
N GLN A 99 -35.03 1.54 -17.22
CA GLN A 99 -35.80 0.79 -18.23
C GLN A 99 -36.75 -0.23 -17.58
N ILE A 100 -36.29 -0.96 -16.56
CA ILE A 100 -37.11 -1.91 -15.80
C ILE A 100 -38.29 -1.18 -15.14
N GLU A 101 -38.03 -0.03 -14.51
CA GLU A 101 -39.09 0.81 -13.92
C GLU A 101 -40.12 1.24 -14.97
N ARG A 102 -39.68 1.76 -16.12
CA ARG A 102 -40.58 2.16 -17.22
C ARG A 102 -41.44 0.98 -17.70
N ASN A 103 -40.83 -0.19 -17.87
CA ASN A 103 -41.52 -1.41 -18.28
C ASN A 103 -42.54 -1.87 -17.23
N ALA A 104 -42.18 -1.84 -15.95
CA ALA A 104 -43.08 -2.17 -14.84
C ALA A 104 -44.26 -1.21 -14.79
N LYS A 105 -44.03 0.10 -14.89
CA LYS A 105 -45.08 1.13 -14.96
C LYS A 105 -46.02 0.92 -16.15
N SER A 106 -45.47 0.60 -17.32
CA SER A 106 -46.27 0.24 -18.51
C SER A 106 -47.16 -0.99 -18.28
N ARG A 107 -46.62 -2.03 -17.63
CA ARG A 107 -47.39 -3.24 -17.30
C ARG A 107 -48.54 -2.94 -16.34
N ILE A 108 -48.31 -2.15 -15.29
CA ILE A 108 -49.35 -1.76 -14.32
C ILE A 108 -50.45 -0.92 -14.96
N ARG A 109 -50.10 -0.01 -15.89
CA ARG A 109 -51.12 0.75 -16.64
C ARG A 109 -51.96 -0.15 -17.54
N ARG A 110 -51.34 -1.14 -18.19
CA ARG A 110 -52.04 -2.12 -19.05
C ARG A 110 -53.04 -2.99 -18.27
N THR A 111 -52.81 -3.26 -16.99
CA THR A 111 -53.77 -3.97 -16.14
C THR A 111 -54.94 -3.09 -15.67
N GLY A 112 -55.09 -1.88 -16.21
CA GLY A 112 -56.23 -0.99 -15.95
C GLY A 112 -56.11 -0.14 -14.69
N CYS A 113 -54.96 -0.14 -14.01
CA CYS A 113 -54.75 0.70 -12.84
C CYS A 113 -54.65 2.18 -13.25
N LYS A 114 -55.57 3.02 -12.73
CA LYS A 114 -55.66 4.47 -12.99
C LYS A 114 -55.06 5.31 -11.86
N ALA A 115 -54.69 4.68 -10.75
CA ALA A 115 -54.09 5.34 -9.60
C ALA A 115 -52.69 5.89 -9.95
N PRO A 116 -52.23 6.97 -9.30
CA PRO A 116 -50.87 7.45 -9.46
C PRO A 116 -49.87 6.36 -9.07
N LEU A 117 -48.93 6.07 -9.97
CA LEU A 117 -47.88 5.08 -9.72
C LEU A 117 -46.83 5.68 -8.78
N PRO A 118 -46.24 4.87 -7.89
CA PRO A 118 -45.21 5.34 -6.97
C PRO A 118 -44.02 5.97 -7.70
N LEU A 119 -43.56 7.08 -7.13
CA LEU A 119 -42.41 7.84 -7.62
C LEU A 119 -41.14 7.22 -7.04
N TRP A 120 -40.66 6.14 -7.65
CA TRP A 120 -39.46 5.46 -7.17
C TRP A 120 -38.16 6.25 -7.38
N GLN A 121 -38.18 7.35 -8.16
CA GLN A 121 -36.96 8.12 -8.49
C GLN A 121 -37.07 9.65 -8.57
N ASN A 122 -38.18 10.30 -8.23
CA ASN A 122 -38.27 11.76 -8.37
C ASN A 122 -38.85 12.45 -7.13
N GLU A 123 -38.03 12.60 -6.11
CA GLU A 123 -37.98 13.89 -5.42
C GLU A 123 -36.56 14.39 -5.59
N VAL A 124 -36.42 15.50 -6.31
CA VAL A 124 -35.27 16.38 -6.09
C VAL A 124 -35.33 16.68 -4.60
N ILE A 125 -34.41 16.15 -3.80
CA ILE A 125 -34.24 16.59 -2.42
C ILE A 125 -33.95 18.09 -2.55
N SER A 126 -34.97 18.91 -2.26
CA SER A 126 -34.83 20.35 -2.17
C SER A 126 -33.66 20.62 -1.23
N LYS A 127 -32.70 21.42 -1.68
CA LYS A 127 -31.75 22.05 -0.77
C LYS A 127 -32.49 22.99 0.19
#